data_AF-A0A822CPK2-F1
#
_entry.id   AF-A0A822CPK2-F1
#
_cell.length_a   1.000
_cell.length_b   1.000
_cell.length_c   1.000
_cell.angle_alpha   90.00
_cell.angle_beta   90.00
_cell.angle_gamma   90.00
#
_symmetry.space_group_name_H-M   'P 1'
#
loop_
_entity.id
_entity.type
_entity.pdbx_description
1 polymer ?
#
loop_
_entity_poly.entity_id
_entity_poly.type
_entity_poly.pdbx_seq_one_letter_code
_entity_poly.pdbx_strand_id
1 'polypeptide(L)'
;DVWGYGITLWEIYSLGERPFGSINNYAVHILLKNSSENISDFLPQPQNFGSIEAYTHIILSCLTYNVTMRPRFRDLRDSLMTILTNDQ
;
A
#
# COMPACT_ATOMS: atom_id res chain seq x y z
N ASP A 1 -1.52 -12.76 1.73
CA ASP A 1 -1.81 -12.01 2.97
C ASP A 1 -1.16 -10.64 3.00
N VAL A 2 0.17 -10.52 3.01
CA VAL A 2 0.85 -9.20 3.08
C VAL A 2 0.37 -8.23 1.99
N TRP A 3 0.21 -8.69 0.75
CA TRP A 3 -0.37 -7.87 -0.32
C TRP A 3 -1.76 -7.35 0.03
N GLY A 4 -2.66 -8.24 0.43
CA GLY A 4 -4.03 -7.89 0.81
C GLY A 4 -4.05 -6.93 2.00
N TYR A 5 -3.14 -7.10 2.95
CA TYR A 5 -2.97 -6.18 4.07
C TYR A 5 -2.56 -4.76 3.62
N GLY A 6 -1.66 -4.63 2.63
CA GLY A 6 -1.33 -3.32 2.06
C GLY A 6 -2.53 -2.62 1.43
N ILE A 7 -3.38 -3.37 0.72
CA ILE A 7 -4.66 -2.85 0.19
C ILE A 7 -5.59 -2.44 1.34
N THR A 8 -5.76 -3.28 2.35
CA THR A 8 -6.60 -2.98 3.52
C THR A 8 -6.12 -1.75 4.28
N LEU A 9 -4.82 -1.56 4.45
CA LEU A 9 -4.29 -0.32 5.02
C LEU A 9 -4.63 0.88 4.16
N TRP A 10 -4.45 0.79 2.84
CA TRP A 10 -4.82 1.88 1.94
C TRP A 10 -6.31 2.23 2.07
N GLU A 11 -7.19 1.24 2.10
CA GLU A 11 -8.65 1.42 2.30
C GLU A 11 -8.97 2.10 3.65
N ILE A 12 -8.30 1.73 4.74
CA ILE A 12 -8.50 2.34 6.05
C ILE A 12 -8.17 3.84 6.01
N TYR A 13 -7.02 4.19 5.45
CA TYR A 13 -6.53 5.58 5.48
C TYR A 13 -7.11 6.47 4.39
N SER A 14 -7.62 5.88 3.30
CA SER A 14 -8.45 6.59 2.32
C SER A 14 -9.90 6.77 2.78
N LEU A 15 -10.24 6.36 4.01
CA LEU A 15 -11.59 6.43 4.57
C LEU A 15 -12.62 5.61 3.77
N GLY A 16 -12.18 4.46 3.26
CA GLY A 16 -13.02 3.50 2.55
C GLY A 16 -13.17 3.77 1.05
N GLU A 17 -12.27 4.55 0.45
CA GLU A 17 -12.24 4.64 -1.02
C GLU A 17 -12.00 3.27 -1.65
N ARG A 18 -12.49 3.13 -2.88
CA ARG A 18 -12.32 1.91 -3.65
C ARG A 18 -10.89 1.83 -4.25
N PRO A 19 -10.11 0.78 -3.97
CA PRO A 19 -8.81 0.58 -4.61
C PRO A 19 -8.92 0.54 -6.13
N PHE A 20 -7.97 1.18 -6.83
CA PHE A 20 -7.95 1.28 -8.29
C PHE A 20 -9.18 2.00 -8.91
N GLY A 21 -9.95 2.74 -8.09
CA GLY A 21 -11.07 3.55 -8.54
C GLY A 21 -12.14 2.77 -9.31
N SER A 22 -12.43 3.21 -10.54
CA SER A 22 -13.48 2.63 -11.40
C SER A 22 -12.99 1.49 -12.31
N ILE A 23 -11.70 1.12 -12.22
CA ILE A 23 -11.10 0.10 -13.09
C ILE A 23 -11.70 -1.28 -12.76
N ASN A 24 -11.97 -2.08 -13.79
CA ASN A 24 -12.47 -3.44 -13.62
C ASN A 24 -11.32 -4.44 -13.32
N ASN A 25 -11.67 -5.60 -12.76
CA ASN A 25 -10.68 -6.59 -12.32
C ASN A 25 -9.74 -7.08 -13.43
N TYR A 26 -10.22 -7.16 -14.68
CA TYR A 26 -9.39 -7.57 -15.81
C TYR A 26 -8.31 -6.52 -16.10
N ALA A 27 -8.68 -5.24 -16.16
CA ALA A 27 -7.75 -4.15 -16.37
C ALA A 27 -6.76 -4.01 -15.19
N VAL A 28 -7.21 -4.16 -13.94
CA VAL A 28 -6.29 -4.20 -12.77
C VAL A 28 -5.28 -5.33 -12.91
N HIS A 29 -5.70 -6.53 -13.34
CA HIS A 29 -4.78 -7.64 -13.53
C HIS A 29 -3.73 -7.37 -14.63
N ILE A 30 -4.08 -6.65 -15.70
CA ILE A 30 -3.11 -6.25 -16.73
C ILE A 30 -2.14 -5.21 -16.18
N LEU A 31 -2.64 -4.18 -15.50
CA LEU A 31 -1.86 -3.14 -14.84
C LEU A 31 -0.81 -3.74 -13.88
N LEU A 32 -1.22 -4.66 -13.01
CA LEU A 32 -0.32 -5.27 -12.02
C LEU A 32 0.80 -6.14 -12.64
N LYS A 33 0.63 -6.56 -13.90
CA LYS A 33 1.65 -7.31 -14.66
C LYS A 33 2.54 -6.41 -15.50
N ASN A 34 2.10 -5.19 -15.77
CA ASN A 34 2.83 -4.24 -16.58
C ASN A 34 3.77 -3.41 -15.72
N SER A 35 5.08 -3.67 -15.81
CA SER A 35 6.09 -2.95 -15.01
C SER A 35 6.26 -1.48 -15.40
N SER A 36 5.63 -1.03 -16.48
CA SER A 36 5.65 0.38 -16.92
C SER A 36 4.71 1.28 -16.14
N GLU A 37 3.71 0.72 -15.44
CA GLU A 37 2.73 1.48 -14.66
C GLU A 37 3.10 1.47 -13.19
N ASN A 38 3.08 2.64 -12.54
CA ASN A 38 3.34 2.73 -11.11
C ASN A 38 2.04 2.54 -10.34
N ILE A 39 2.02 1.56 -9.43
CA ILE A 39 0.83 1.26 -8.64
C ILE A 39 0.37 2.46 -7.79
N SER A 40 1.29 3.37 -7.43
CA SER A 40 0.97 4.60 -6.70
C SER A 40 0.08 5.57 -7.49
N ASP A 41 0.04 5.47 -8.82
CA ASP A 41 -0.82 6.32 -9.65
C ASP A 41 -2.29 5.92 -9.50
N PHE A 42 -2.55 4.68 -9.08
CA PHE A 42 -3.88 4.11 -8.89
C PHE A 42 -4.26 3.89 -7.42
N LEU A 43 -3.25 3.98 -6.55
CA LEU A 43 -3.37 4.01 -5.09
C LEU A 43 -2.56 5.22 -4.62
N PRO A 44 -3.08 6.44 -4.77
CA PRO A 44 -2.38 7.63 -4.29
C PRO A 44 -2.26 7.60 -2.77
N GLN A 45 -1.25 8.27 -2.22
CA GLN A 45 -1.12 8.39 -0.77
C GLN A 45 -2.37 9.09 -0.20
N PRO A 46 -3.06 8.48 0.78
CA PRO A 46 -4.17 9.15 1.45
C PRO A 46 -3.68 10.35 2.26
N GLN A 47 -4.46 11.45 2.27
CA GLN A 47 -4.08 12.69 2.96
C GLN A 47 -3.79 12.51 4.46
N ASN A 48 -4.42 11.50 5.08
CA ASN A 48 -4.31 11.23 6.53
C ASN A 48 -3.35 10.09 6.89
N PHE A 49 -2.55 9.56 5.95
CA PHE A 49 -1.68 8.41 6.23
C PHE A 49 -0.41 8.77 7.03
N GLY A 50 0.08 10.01 6.91
CA GLY A 50 1.36 10.44 7.47
C GLY A 50 2.35 10.83 6.36
N SER A 51 3.65 10.57 6.55
CA SER A 51 4.68 10.93 5.56
C SER A 51 4.69 10.02 4.33
N ILE A 52 5.23 10.51 3.21
CA ILE A 52 5.38 9.73 1.97
C ILE A 52 6.33 8.53 2.16
N GLU A 53 7.32 8.66 3.04
CA GLU A 53 8.23 7.59 3.43
C GLU A 53 7.48 6.49 4.18
N ALA A 54 6.64 6.85 5.15
CA ALA A 54 5.78 5.90 5.86
C ALA A 54 4.85 5.16 4.89
N TYR A 55 4.23 5.89 3.95
CA TYR A 55 3.39 5.32 2.91
C TYR A 55 4.14 4.30 2.05
N THR A 56 5.34 4.68 1.59
CA THR A 56 6.18 3.82 0.76
C THR A 56 6.63 2.57 1.50
N HIS A 57 7.09 2.72 2.75
CA HIS A 57 7.64 1.62 3.55
C HIS A 57 6.58 0.66 4.09
N ILE A 58 5.36 1.13 4.34
CA ILE A 58 4.28 0.29 4.90
C ILE A 58 3.35 -0.23 3.82
N ILE A 59 2.76 0.65 3.01
CA ILE A 59 1.74 0.24 2.03
C ILE A 59 2.42 -0.25 0.75
N LEU A 60 3.22 0.59 0.08
CA LEU A 60 3.74 0.22 -1.25
C LEU A 60 4.67 -0.99 -1.20
N SER A 61 5.46 -1.15 -0.13
CA SER A 61 6.31 -2.33 0.07
C SER A 61 5.50 -3.64 0.11
N CYS A 62 4.30 -3.64 0.69
CA CYS A 62 3.38 -4.79 0.70
C CYS A 62 2.92 -5.17 -0.71
N LEU A 63 2.82 -4.18 -1.60
CA LEU A 63 2.32 -4.29 -2.97
C LEU A 63 3.43 -4.59 -3.98
N THR A 64 4.61 -5.00 -3.51
CA THR A 64 5.72 -5.39 -4.40
C THR A 64 5.36 -6.66 -5.18
N TYR A 65 5.62 -6.66 -6.50
CA TYR A 65 5.37 -7.84 -7.34
C TYR A 65 6.18 -9.05 -6.88
N ASN A 66 7.49 -8.87 -6.63
CA ASN A 66 8.35 -9.93 -6.09
C ASN A 66 7.99 -10.24 -4.63
N VAL A 67 7.53 -11.47 -4.40
CA VAL A 67 7.11 -11.97 -3.08
C VAL A 67 8.21 -11.92 -2.03
N THR A 68 9.49 -12.09 -2.40
CA THR A 68 10.61 -12.10 -1.45
C THR A 68 10.99 -10.69 -0.98
N MET A 69 10.54 -9.66 -1.69
CA MET A 69 10.78 -8.26 -1.36
C MET A 69 9.69 -7.69 -0.46
N ARG A 70 8.60 -8.42 -0.25
CA ARG A 70 7.52 -7.99 0.65
C ARG A 70 7.99 -8.12 2.11
N PRO A 71 7.65 -7.16 2.97
CA PRO A 71 8.01 -7.23 4.38
C PRO A 71 7.23 -8.35 5.08
N ARG A 72 7.72 -8.77 6.25
CA ARG A 72 6.94 -9.65 7.13
C ARG A 72 6.04 -8.78 8.01
N PHE A 73 4.95 -9.37 8.51
CA PHE A 73 4.06 -8.67 9.44
C PHE A 73 4.76 -8.15 10.70
N ARG A 74 5.80 -8.86 11.18
CA ARG A 74 6.61 -8.38 12.30
C ARG A 74 7.30 -7.05 11.96
N ASP A 75 7.90 -6.96 10.78
CA ASP A 75 8.62 -5.77 10.33
C ASP A 75 7.63 -4.60 10.16
N LEU A 76 6.47 -4.85 9.55
CA LEU A 76 5.39 -3.86 9.39
C LEU A 76 4.87 -3.32 10.72
N ARG A 77 4.65 -4.21 11.70
CA ARG A 77 4.23 -3.82 13.06
C ARG A 77 5.27 -2.89 13.69
N ASP A 78 6.55 -3.25 13.61
CA ASP A 78 7.62 -2.47 14.24
C ASP A 78 7.75 -1.08 13.58
N SER A 79 7.61 -1.00 12.25
CA SER A 79 7.53 0.27 11.52
C SER A 79 6.32 1.12 11.92
N LEU A 80 5.12 0.52 11.98
CA LEU A 80 3.90 1.22 12.38
C LEU A 80 3.99 1.75 13.81
N MET A 81 4.51 0.96 14.75
CA MET A 81 4.71 1.42 16.13
C MET A 81 5.65 2.62 16.19
N THR A 82 6.73 2.61 15.39
CA THR A 82 7.69 3.71 15.34
C THR A 82 7.03 5.00 14.84
N ILE A 83 6.18 4.92 13.81
CA ILE A 83 5.45 6.08 13.28
C ILE A 83 4.46 6.61 14.32
N LEU A 84 3.67 5.73 14.94
CA LEU A 84 2.69 6.11 15.96
C LEU A 84 3.34 6.74 17.20
N THR A 85 4.56 6.34 17.56
CA THR A 85 5.28 6.96 18.70
C THR A 85 5.96 8.28 18.36
N ASN A 86 6.24 8.55 17.09
CA ASN A 86 6.89 9.78 16.64
C ASN A 86 5.88 10.90 16.31
N ASP A 87 4.60 10.55 16.12
CA ASP A 87 3.49 11.49 15.94
C ASP A 87 2.87 11.97 17.28
N GLN A 88 3.47 11.61 18.43
CA GLN A 88 3.14 12.13 19.76
C GLN A 88 4.14 13.20 20.22
#